data_AF-A0A9D6KDS8-F1
#
_entry.id   AF-A0A9D6KDS8-F1
#
_cell.length_a   1.000
_cell.length_b   1.000
_cell.length_c   1.000
_cell.angle_alpha   90.00
_cell.angle_beta   90.00
_cell.angle_gamma   90.00
#
_symmetry.space_group_name_H-M   'P 1'
#
loop_
_entity.id
_entity.type
_entity.pdbx_description
1 polymer ?
#
loop_
_entity_poly.entity_id
_entity_poly.type
_entity_poly.pdbx_seq_one_letter_code
_entity_poly.pdbx_strand_id
1 'polypeptide(L)'
;MIAVVGAGPSVPAVGSSAELIDALVGEDPNPRGRKEYLHWLTRVFRLQEEAFETQLAALSRSASLAQNVRAHLKDKYDIRHPTLLTYEILAHLLKHRFIDALVNLNFDELLDQSLYDELTAGEFVRIVSERDCRHVQFDADASDFLPLYIKLHGTASDPETLRFTRDAYYSKRDRIEGGIQKLLDGTDCTLLNVGSSLGSFELNAMLAAPTRLAIFTLSRGGLVKGPNDPTKEVLAERPGKATSFEDLMSSKWSVSASRRGYQGHDLILRGFADVLRQVADKESNGVVQVPSISRHVLVSELLPWQRDLHLRTIEHAEYSRARAILEVAMCAVKGRGLVSIESLVRGRCAFYFDQYAATSPDQHRESWERICASGGLLPDDVAHETYFADPLICRPETVESDVAPTNRSIDLDKLANRLTERLILDDSVVPDDSRVSTITTTLQDLERSSEVEIHARDDQVCAKIFSAPTTLGTITALRAQTHILLKGEFTQLAVIAETGEWLLDPAYTQSFSDKLSRGLDVYLIIAFRQHEEALNAKFGAHLKVRRLDWWRHNRHMTVAYFHDIPTSGIYFARRLRTPSITPVYVADSVDTTILSRTFMRYWLQADPSVSPPGVPSSAIPDRLSELPT
;
A
#
# COMPACT_ATOMS: atom_id res chain seq x y z
N MET A 1 -1.77 4.07 -18.46
CA MET A 1 -2.28 2.71 -18.77
C MET A 1 -3.67 2.52 -18.15
N ILE A 2 -4.58 1.83 -18.85
CA ILE A 2 -5.91 1.48 -18.35
C ILE A 2 -6.01 -0.04 -18.27
N ALA A 3 -6.59 -0.61 -17.20
CA ALA A 3 -6.94 -2.02 -17.18
C ALA A 3 -8.45 -2.24 -17.22
N VAL A 4 -8.89 -3.16 -18.07
CA VAL A 4 -10.29 -3.60 -18.15
C VAL A 4 -10.38 -4.97 -17.50
N VAL A 5 -11.29 -5.11 -16.54
CA VAL A 5 -11.45 -6.33 -15.75
C VAL A 5 -12.81 -6.94 -16.06
N GLY A 6 -12.80 -8.18 -16.57
CA GLY A 6 -14.01 -8.98 -16.81
C GLY A 6 -14.25 -10.01 -15.71
N ALA A 7 -15.25 -10.88 -15.90
CA ALA A 7 -15.67 -11.82 -14.85
C ALA A 7 -14.67 -12.95 -14.60
N GLY A 8 -13.72 -13.18 -15.52
CA GLY A 8 -12.77 -14.28 -15.47
C GLY A 8 -12.01 -14.43 -14.14
N PRO A 9 -11.49 -13.36 -13.51
CA PRO A 9 -10.80 -13.45 -12.24
C PRO A 9 -11.75 -13.67 -11.05
N SER A 10 -13.05 -13.32 -11.16
CA SER A 10 -14.04 -13.54 -10.10
C SER A 10 -14.56 -14.98 -10.02
N VAL A 11 -14.55 -15.73 -11.12
CA VAL A 11 -15.08 -17.11 -11.23
C VAL A 11 -14.68 -18.02 -10.05
N PRO A 12 -13.40 -18.02 -9.60
CA PRO A 12 -12.97 -18.69 -8.38
C PRO A 12 -13.90 -18.55 -7.18
N ALA A 13 -14.32 -17.32 -6.86
CA ALA A 13 -14.99 -16.98 -5.61
C ALA A 13 -16.52 -16.96 -5.73
N VAL A 14 -17.04 -16.56 -6.90
CA VAL A 14 -18.48 -16.31 -7.08
C VAL A 14 -19.18 -17.32 -8.00
N GLY A 15 -18.44 -18.31 -8.51
CA GLY A 15 -18.94 -19.32 -9.44
C GLY A 15 -19.07 -18.80 -10.87
N SER A 16 -19.62 -19.63 -11.74
CA SER A 16 -19.82 -19.26 -13.15
C SER A 16 -21.10 -18.47 -13.36
N SER A 17 -21.12 -17.64 -14.42
CA SER A 17 -22.35 -16.95 -14.85
C SER A 17 -23.49 -17.92 -15.16
N ALA A 18 -23.18 -19.14 -15.63
CA ALA A 18 -24.17 -20.19 -15.92
C ALA A 18 -24.88 -20.65 -14.64
N GLU A 19 -24.14 -20.92 -13.55
CA GLU A 19 -24.72 -21.31 -12.27
C GLU A 19 -25.65 -20.25 -11.68
N LEU A 20 -25.32 -18.96 -11.86
CA LEU A 20 -26.22 -17.88 -11.46
C LEU A 20 -27.50 -17.88 -12.30
N ILE A 21 -27.40 -18.04 -13.62
CA ILE A 21 -28.57 -18.11 -14.49
C ILE A 21 -29.45 -19.29 -14.12
N ASP A 22 -28.88 -20.48 -13.90
CA ASP A 22 -29.64 -21.67 -13.53
C ASP A 22 -30.45 -21.45 -12.24
N ALA A 23 -29.85 -20.81 -11.24
CA ALA A 23 -30.53 -20.43 -10.00
C ALA A 23 -31.70 -19.47 -10.26
N LEU A 24 -31.45 -18.36 -10.98
CA LEU A 24 -32.48 -17.38 -11.32
C LEU A 24 -33.61 -17.97 -12.18
N VAL A 25 -33.28 -18.88 -13.08
CA VAL A 25 -34.24 -19.57 -13.94
C VAL A 25 -35.11 -20.52 -13.14
N GLY A 26 -34.56 -21.19 -12.12
CA GLY A 26 -35.31 -22.02 -11.20
C GLY A 26 -36.34 -21.23 -10.37
N GLU A 27 -36.06 -19.95 -10.12
CA GLU A 27 -36.90 -19.04 -9.32
C GLU A 27 -37.88 -18.19 -10.16
N ASP A 28 -37.85 -18.29 -11.49
CA ASP A 28 -38.71 -17.48 -12.37
C ASP A 28 -40.20 -17.84 -12.18
N PRO A 29 -41.05 -16.89 -11.70
CA PRO A 29 -42.46 -17.16 -11.44
C PRO A 29 -43.28 -17.36 -12.73
N ASN A 30 -42.73 -17.05 -13.91
CA ASN A 30 -43.40 -17.28 -15.18
C ASN A 30 -42.42 -17.75 -16.28
N PRO A 31 -42.04 -19.05 -16.26
CA PRO A 31 -41.09 -19.63 -17.20
C PRO A 31 -41.54 -19.58 -18.66
N ARG A 32 -42.86 -19.64 -18.90
CA ARG A 32 -43.43 -19.55 -20.24
C ARG A 32 -43.19 -18.17 -20.85
N GLY A 33 -43.51 -17.12 -20.11
CA GLY A 33 -43.29 -15.74 -20.53
C GLY A 33 -41.81 -15.43 -20.78
N ARG A 34 -40.91 -15.99 -19.97
CA ARG A 34 -39.46 -15.90 -20.21
C ARG A 34 -39.06 -16.55 -21.53
N LYS A 35 -39.51 -17.79 -21.80
CA LYS A 35 -39.20 -18.50 -23.07
C LYS A 35 -39.72 -17.74 -24.29
N GLU A 36 -40.95 -17.21 -24.23
CA GLU A 36 -41.54 -16.43 -25.31
C GLU A 36 -40.72 -15.15 -25.58
N TYR A 37 -40.30 -14.44 -24.52
CA TYR A 37 -39.48 -13.23 -24.65
C TYR A 37 -38.06 -13.53 -25.13
N LEU A 38 -37.45 -14.62 -24.64
CA LEU A 38 -36.13 -15.08 -25.08
C LEU A 38 -36.12 -15.45 -26.57
N HIS A 39 -37.17 -16.12 -27.05
CA HIS A 39 -37.36 -16.38 -28.47
C HIS A 39 -37.49 -15.08 -29.28
N TRP A 40 -38.23 -14.10 -28.76
CA TRP A 40 -38.32 -12.78 -29.38
C TRP A 40 -36.96 -12.07 -29.44
N LEU A 41 -36.19 -12.06 -28.35
CA LEU A 41 -34.84 -11.48 -28.30
C LEU A 41 -33.91 -12.10 -29.37
N THR A 42 -33.93 -13.42 -29.47
CA THR A 42 -33.13 -14.19 -30.43
C THR A 42 -33.58 -13.91 -31.86
N ARG A 43 -34.88 -13.86 -32.13
CA ARG A 43 -35.42 -13.67 -33.49
C ARG A 43 -35.27 -12.23 -33.99
N VAL A 44 -35.54 -11.24 -33.14
CA VAL A 44 -35.59 -9.82 -33.52
C VAL A 44 -34.21 -9.18 -33.48
N PHE A 45 -33.45 -9.42 -32.41
CA PHE A 45 -32.13 -8.80 -32.22
C PHE A 45 -30.97 -9.73 -32.58
N ARG A 46 -31.24 -10.98 -32.99
CA ARG A 46 -30.21 -11.99 -33.32
C ARG A 46 -29.24 -12.23 -32.17
N LEU A 47 -29.74 -12.12 -30.94
CA LEU A 47 -28.97 -12.41 -29.74
C LEU A 47 -28.75 -13.92 -29.59
N GLN A 48 -27.61 -14.31 -29.02
CA GLN A 48 -27.36 -15.69 -28.65
C GLN A 48 -28.22 -16.05 -27.45
N GLU A 49 -29.04 -17.09 -27.57
CA GLU A 49 -29.98 -17.52 -26.52
C GLU A 49 -29.25 -17.84 -25.22
N GLU A 50 -28.11 -18.52 -25.31
CA GLU A 50 -27.30 -18.98 -24.17
C GLU A 50 -26.44 -17.86 -23.54
N ALA A 51 -26.36 -16.69 -24.17
CA ALA A 51 -25.56 -15.59 -23.62
C ALA A 51 -26.16 -15.07 -22.31
N PHE A 52 -25.28 -14.80 -21.35
CA PHE A 52 -25.64 -14.40 -20.00
C PHE A 52 -26.55 -13.17 -19.97
N GLU A 53 -26.21 -12.12 -20.73
CA GLU A 53 -27.00 -10.89 -20.80
C GLU A 53 -28.37 -11.12 -21.47
N THR A 54 -28.46 -12.04 -22.43
CA THR A 54 -29.74 -12.40 -23.08
C THR A 54 -30.67 -13.09 -22.08
N GLN A 55 -30.13 -14.00 -21.26
CA GLN A 55 -30.89 -14.68 -20.21
C GLN A 55 -31.37 -13.70 -19.14
N LEU A 56 -30.49 -12.80 -18.66
CA LEU A 56 -30.88 -11.76 -17.70
C LEU A 56 -31.92 -10.79 -18.26
N ALA A 57 -31.82 -10.41 -19.54
CA ALA A 57 -32.82 -9.59 -20.20
C ALA A 57 -34.20 -10.28 -20.25
N ALA A 58 -34.24 -11.60 -20.47
CA ALA A 58 -35.50 -12.36 -20.46
C ALA A 58 -36.09 -12.53 -19.05
N LEU A 59 -35.23 -12.72 -18.05
CA LEU A 59 -35.62 -12.74 -16.65
C LEU A 59 -36.13 -11.36 -16.18
N SER A 60 -35.65 -10.27 -16.77
CA SER A 60 -35.93 -8.89 -16.35
C SER A 60 -36.91 -8.14 -17.27
N ARG A 61 -37.79 -8.86 -17.97
CA ARG A 61 -38.72 -8.31 -18.98
C ARG A 61 -39.77 -7.32 -18.45
N SER A 62 -39.92 -7.18 -17.14
CA SER A 62 -40.76 -6.17 -16.48
C SER A 62 -40.00 -5.52 -15.33
N ALA A 63 -40.41 -4.32 -14.92
CA ALA A 63 -39.78 -3.59 -13.83
C ALA A 63 -39.75 -4.39 -12.52
N SER A 64 -40.84 -5.08 -12.18
CA SER A 64 -40.92 -5.93 -10.98
C SER A 64 -39.96 -7.12 -11.03
N LEU A 65 -39.84 -7.77 -12.18
CA LEU A 65 -38.92 -8.90 -12.34
C LEU A 65 -37.46 -8.45 -12.36
N ALA A 66 -37.16 -7.29 -12.96
CA ALA A 66 -35.84 -6.69 -12.91
C ALA A 66 -35.41 -6.37 -11.47
N GLN A 67 -36.33 -5.91 -10.62
CA GLN A 67 -36.08 -5.68 -9.20
C GLN A 67 -35.76 -6.99 -8.46
N ASN A 68 -36.45 -8.09 -8.78
CA ASN A 68 -36.15 -9.41 -8.21
C ASN A 68 -34.76 -9.90 -8.63
N VAL A 69 -34.38 -9.75 -9.90
CA VAL A 69 -33.04 -10.11 -10.39
C VAL A 69 -31.97 -9.28 -9.66
N ARG A 70 -32.19 -7.97 -9.50
CA ARG A 70 -31.29 -7.09 -8.73
C ARG A 70 -31.12 -7.52 -7.29
N ALA A 71 -32.22 -7.87 -6.61
CA ALA A 71 -32.19 -8.37 -5.24
C ALA A 71 -31.38 -9.67 -5.16
N HIS A 72 -31.59 -10.61 -6.07
CA HIS A 72 -30.85 -11.86 -6.11
C HIS A 72 -29.36 -11.65 -6.43
N LEU A 73 -29.02 -10.71 -7.33
CA LEU A 73 -27.64 -10.33 -7.61
C LEU A 73 -26.98 -9.71 -6.37
N LYS A 74 -27.69 -8.84 -5.63
CA LYS A 74 -27.23 -8.30 -4.35
C LYS A 74 -26.97 -9.44 -3.36
N ASP A 75 -27.95 -10.30 -3.12
CA ASP A 75 -27.82 -11.38 -2.14
C ASP A 75 -26.68 -12.36 -2.47
N LYS A 76 -26.39 -12.55 -3.77
CA LYS A 76 -25.29 -13.41 -4.21
C LYS A 76 -23.92 -12.75 -4.17
N TYR A 77 -23.82 -11.47 -4.51
CA TYR A 77 -22.56 -10.79 -4.76
C TYR A 77 -22.17 -9.72 -3.74
N ASP A 78 -23.11 -9.25 -2.92
CA ASP A 78 -22.85 -8.38 -1.76
C ASP A 78 -22.39 -9.21 -0.56
N ILE A 79 -21.33 -9.99 -0.80
CA ILE A 79 -20.70 -10.86 0.17
C ILE A 79 -19.22 -10.50 0.19
N ARG A 80 -18.65 -10.44 1.39
CA ARG A 80 -17.21 -10.28 1.53
C ARG A 80 -16.52 -11.62 1.31
N HIS A 81 -15.53 -11.63 0.41
CA HIS A 81 -14.74 -12.81 0.12
C HIS A 81 -13.28 -12.57 0.52
N PRO A 82 -12.52 -13.64 0.77
CA PRO A 82 -11.07 -13.56 0.80
C PRO A 82 -10.53 -12.91 -0.48
N THR A 83 -9.49 -12.09 -0.31
CA THR A 83 -8.90 -11.35 -1.43
C THR A 83 -8.32 -12.31 -2.47
N LEU A 84 -8.55 -12.01 -3.75
CA LEU A 84 -7.95 -12.74 -4.85
C LEU A 84 -6.64 -12.07 -5.24
N LEU A 85 -5.57 -12.85 -5.45
CA LEU A 85 -4.25 -12.31 -5.79
C LEU A 85 -4.29 -11.40 -7.01
N THR A 86 -5.01 -11.79 -8.06
CA THR A 86 -5.23 -10.96 -9.24
C THR A 86 -5.75 -9.56 -8.87
N TYR A 87 -6.70 -9.45 -7.95
CA TYR A 87 -7.28 -8.16 -7.54
C TYR A 87 -6.39 -7.37 -6.59
N GLU A 88 -5.67 -8.02 -5.67
CA GLU A 88 -4.63 -7.37 -4.85
C GLU A 88 -3.51 -6.78 -5.73
N ILE A 89 -3.05 -7.51 -6.76
CA ILE A 89 -2.05 -6.99 -7.71
C ILE A 89 -2.60 -5.80 -8.50
N LEU A 90 -3.83 -5.86 -9.02
CA LEU A 90 -4.42 -4.74 -9.75
C LEU A 90 -4.58 -3.50 -8.86
N ALA A 91 -5.03 -3.67 -7.62
CA ALA A 91 -5.12 -2.59 -6.65
C ALA A 91 -3.75 -1.99 -6.34
N HIS A 92 -2.73 -2.84 -6.20
CA HIS A 92 -1.35 -2.39 -5.98
C HIS A 92 -0.78 -1.59 -7.16
N LEU A 93 -1.03 -2.06 -8.38
CA LEU A 93 -0.61 -1.36 -9.60
C LEU A 93 -1.35 -0.01 -9.75
N LEU A 94 -2.62 0.08 -9.35
CA LEU A 94 -3.37 1.33 -9.32
C LEU A 94 -2.79 2.30 -8.28
N LYS A 95 -2.53 1.82 -7.05
CA LYS A 95 -1.96 2.62 -5.95
C LYS A 95 -0.65 3.28 -6.36
N HIS A 96 0.20 2.54 -7.07
CA HIS A 96 1.50 3.03 -7.51
C HIS A 96 1.48 3.64 -8.90
N ARG A 97 0.30 3.95 -9.45
CA ARG A 97 0.15 4.68 -10.73
C ARG A 97 0.77 3.98 -11.94
N PHE A 98 1.00 2.68 -11.87
CA PHE A 98 1.27 1.89 -13.06
C PHE A 98 -0.01 1.78 -13.89
N ILE A 99 -1.16 1.70 -13.24
CA ILE A 99 -2.48 1.81 -13.86
C ILE A 99 -3.09 3.15 -13.43
N ASP A 100 -3.61 3.91 -14.38
CA ASP A 100 -4.29 5.19 -14.13
C ASP A 100 -5.79 4.98 -13.92
N ALA A 101 -6.36 3.97 -14.58
CA ALA A 101 -7.76 3.63 -14.45
C ALA A 101 -8.03 2.12 -14.52
N LEU A 102 -8.90 1.63 -13.64
CA LEU A 102 -9.49 0.30 -13.68
C LEU A 102 -10.94 0.40 -14.13
N VAL A 103 -11.28 -0.23 -15.25
CA VAL A 103 -12.66 -0.35 -15.74
C VAL A 103 -13.14 -1.77 -15.47
N ASN A 104 -13.97 -1.94 -14.45
CA ASN A 104 -14.51 -3.23 -14.04
C ASN A 104 -15.91 -3.44 -14.62
N LEU A 105 -16.08 -4.58 -15.29
CA LEU A 105 -17.35 -5.02 -15.90
C LEU A 105 -18.15 -5.95 -14.97
N ASN A 106 -17.63 -6.26 -13.78
CA ASN A 106 -18.23 -7.21 -12.87
C ASN A 106 -19.23 -6.54 -11.92
N PHE A 107 -20.31 -7.26 -11.60
CA PHE A 107 -21.26 -6.85 -10.57
C PHE A 107 -20.74 -7.08 -9.15
N ASP A 108 -19.93 -8.13 -8.97
CA ASP A 108 -19.32 -8.47 -7.69
C ASP A 108 -18.37 -7.38 -7.20
N GLU A 109 -18.08 -7.42 -5.91
CA GLU A 109 -17.33 -6.38 -5.21
C GLU A 109 -15.94 -6.87 -4.78
N LEU A 110 -15.44 -7.94 -5.40
CA LEU A 110 -14.16 -8.53 -5.04
C LEU A 110 -12.99 -7.57 -5.30
N LEU A 111 -13.00 -6.90 -6.47
CA LEU A 111 -11.99 -5.89 -6.78
C LEU A 111 -12.19 -4.61 -5.96
N ASP A 112 -13.45 -4.24 -5.65
CA ASP A 112 -13.73 -3.14 -4.71
C ASP A 112 -13.08 -3.42 -3.35
N GLN A 113 -13.25 -4.63 -2.83
CA GLN A 113 -12.67 -5.08 -1.56
C GLN A 113 -11.14 -5.00 -1.60
N SER A 114 -10.48 -5.54 -2.63
CA SER A 114 -9.03 -5.43 -2.77
C SER A 114 -8.54 -3.97 -2.90
N LEU A 115 -9.31 -3.09 -3.54
CA LEU A 115 -8.97 -1.67 -3.63
C LEU A 115 -9.06 -0.98 -2.27
N TYR A 116 -10.11 -1.24 -1.49
CA TYR A 116 -10.24 -0.68 -0.14
C TYR A 116 -9.23 -1.26 0.85
N ASP A 117 -8.79 -2.50 0.63
CA ASP A 117 -7.75 -3.13 1.44
C ASP A 117 -6.36 -2.53 1.11
N GLU A 118 -6.12 -2.15 -0.14
CA GLU A 118 -4.82 -1.65 -0.61
C GLU A 118 -4.68 -0.12 -0.55
N LEU A 119 -5.75 0.63 -0.85
CA LEU A 119 -5.82 2.10 -0.92
C LEU A 119 -6.79 2.68 0.13
N THR A 120 -6.41 3.82 0.70
CA THR A 120 -7.20 4.61 1.65
C THR A 120 -8.19 5.54 0.96
N ALA A 121 -9.19 6.02 1.72
CA ALA A 121 -10.18 6.97 1.23
C ALA A 121 -9.51 8.28 0.80
N GLY A 122 -9.55 8.58 -0.50
CA GLY A 122 -8.92 9.77 -1.09
C GLY A 122 -7.71 9.47 -1.98
N GLU A 123 -7.20 8.24 -1.99
CA GLU A 123 -6.12 7.83 -2.90
C GLU A 123 -6.61 7.45 -4.30
N PHE A 124 -7.93 7.27 -4.48
CA PHE A 124 -8.55 6.99 -5.77
C PHE A 124 -10.00 7.49 -5.81
N VAL A 125 -10.56 7.58 -7.02
CA VAL A 125 -11.97 7.95 -7.24
C VAL A 125 -12.75 6.74 -7.74
N ARG A 126 -13.81 6.38 -7.01
CA ARG A 126 -14.75 5.32 -7.42
C ARG A 126 -15.93 5.91 -8.19
N ILE A 127 -16.21 5.38 -9.37
CA ILE A 127 -17.28 5.81 -10.28
C ILE A 127 -18.18 4.62 -10.58
N VAL A 128 -19.40 4.63 -10.06
CA VAL A 128 -20.41 3.58 -10.30
C VAL A 128 -21.61 4.15 -11.07
N SER A 129 -21.83 5.45 -10.99
CA SER A 129 -22.96 6.16 -11.56
C SER A 129 -22.56 7.52 -12.15
N GLU A 130 -23.44 8.09 -12.97
CA GLU A 130 -23.28 9.43 -13.56
C GLU A 130 -23.14 10.56 -12.52
N ARG A 131 -23.62 10.31 -11.29
CA ARG A 131 -23.50 11.28 -10.19
C ARG A 131 -22.06 11.39 -9.71
N ASP A 132 -21.32 10.29 -9.79
CA ASP A 132 -19.94 10.18 -9.30
C ASP A 132 -18.96 10.87 -10.24
N CYS A 133 -19.33 11.10 -11.51
CA CYS A 133 -18.51 11.83 -12.49
C CYS A 133 -18.42 13.34 -12.22
N ARG A 134 -19.10 13.87 -11.19
CA ARG A 134 -19.04 15.30 -10.87
C ARG A 134 -17.66 15.62 -10.29
N HIS A 135 -16.98 16.59 -10.89
CA HIS A 135 -15.64 17.05 -10.46
C HIS A 135 -14.54 16.00 -10.60
N VAL A 136 -14.75 14.96 -11.41
CA VAL A 136 -13.71 13.97 -11.71
C VAL A 136 -12.77 14.54 -12.77
N GLN A 137 -11.47 14.48 -12.46
CA GLN A 137 -10.40 14.70 -13.43
C GLN A 137 -10.18 13.40 -14.23
N PHE A 138 -10.26 13.47 -15.55
CA PHE A 138 -10.01 12.34 -16.45
C PHE A 138 -8.72 12.49 -17.25
N ASP A 139 -8.07 13.65 -17.17
CA ASP A 139 -6.74 13.85 -17.72
C ASP A 139 -5.71 13.24 -16.76
N ALA A 140 -5.07 12.15 -17.19
CA ALA A 140 -4.13 11.41 -16.36
C ALA A 140 -2.85 12.21 -16.02
N ASP A 141 -2.55 13.23 -16.82
CA ASP A 141 -1.36 14.10 -16.68
C ASP A 141 -1.62 15.33 -15.81
N ALA A 142 -2.88 15.56 -15.41
CA ALA A 142 -3.22 16.70 -14.55
C ALA A 142 -2.64 16.53 -13.14
N SER A 143 -2.16 17.64 -12.55
CA SER A 143 -1.49 17.63 -11.23
C SER A 143 -2.40 17.20 -10.08
N ASP A 144 -3.71 17.34 -10.24
CA ASP A 144 -4.74 16.96 -9.28
C ASP A 144 -5.42 15.62 -9.62
N PHE A 145 -4.92 14.89 -10.61
CA PHE A 145 -5.50 13.63 -11.04
C PHE A 145 -5.28 12.52 -10.01
N LEU A 146 -6.37 11.86 -9.66
CA LEU A 146 -6.37 10.65 -8.83
C LEU A 146 -6.68 9.43 -9.70
N PRO A 147 -6.08 8.26 -9.41
CA PRO A 147 -6.42 7.03 -10.12
C PRO A 147 -7.92 6.75 -10.06
N LEU A 148 -8.46 6.18 -11.14
CA LEU A 148 -9.89 5.97 -11.31
C LEU A 148 -10.27 4.50 -11.20
N TYR A 149 -11.34 4.20 -10.48
CA TYR A 149 -11.98 2.88 -10.45
C TYR A 149 -13.42 3.00 -10.94
N ILE A 150 -13.71 2.45 -12.12
CA ILE A 150 -14.97 2.65 -12.83
C ILE A 150 -15.70 1.31 -12.93
N LYS A 151 -16.92 1.23 -12.37
CA LYS A 151 -17.82 0.07 -12.51
C LYS A 151 -18.89 0.36 -13.53
N LEU A 152 -18.64 -0.04 -14.77
CA LEU A 152 -19.46 0.36 -15.91
C LEU A 152 -20.89 -0.22 -15.83
N HIS A 153 -20.99 -1.45 -15.33
CA HIS A 153 -22.24 -2.18 -15.18
C HIS A 153 -22.91 -2.01 -13.80
N GLY A 154 -22.40 -1.12 -12.95
CA GLY A 154 -22.89 -0.93 -11.58
C GLY A 154 -22.28 -1.89 -10.57
N THR A 155 -22.84 -1.95 -9.36
CA THR A 155 -22.30 -2.73 -8.24
C THR A 155 -23.41 -3.41 -7.44
N ALA A 156 -23.12 -4.58 -6.86
CA ALA A 156 -24.11 -5.35 -6.09
C ALA A 156 -24.62 -4.63 -4.83
N SER A 157 -23.78 -3.87 -4.14
CA SER A 157 -24.18 -3.11 -2.94
C SER A 157 -25.16 -1.97 -3.24
N ASP A 158 -25.18 -1.45 -4.48
CA ASP A 158 -26.14 -0.45 -4.97
C ASP A 158 -26.94 -0.98 -6.17
N PRO A 159 -28.01 -1.77 -5.93
CA PRO A 159 -28.70 -2.50 -6.97
C PRO A 159 -29.36 -1.62 -8.04
N GLU A 160 -29.66 -0.35 -7.72
CA GLU A 160 -30.24 0.59 -8.68
C GLU A 160 -29.23 1.02 -9.75
N THR A 161 -27.93 0.86 -9.47
CA THR A 161 -26.86 1.06 -10.47
C THR A 161 -26.67 -0.13 -11.39
N LEU A 162 -27.18 -1.32 -11.04
CA LEU A 162 -26.95 -2.55 -11.81
C LEU A 162 -27.56 -2.47 -13.21
N ARG A 163 -26.70 -2.73 -14.19
CA ARG A 163 -27.00 -2.73 -15.62
C ARG A 163 -26.63 -4.09 -16.17
N PHE A 164 -27.62 -4.89 -16.54
CA PHE A 164 -27.42 -6.23 -17.08
C PHE A 164 -28.25 -6.50 -18.34
N THR A 165 -28.89 -5.46 -18.88
CA THR A 165 -29.62 -5.51 -20.16
C THR A 165 -28.98 -4.55 -21.14
N ARG A 166 -29.05 -4.89 -22.44
CA ARG A 166 -28.53 -4.00 -23.50
C ARG A 166 -29.16 -2.61 -23.47
N ASP A 167 -30.47 -2.53 -23.21
CA ASP A 167 -31.15 -1.22 -23.12
C ASP A 167 -30.64 -0.39 -21.93
N ALA A 168 -30.30 -1.04 -20.80
CA ALA A 168 -29.67 -0.37 -19.67
C ALA A 168 -28.23 0.08 -19.99
N TYR A 169 -27.54 -0.61 -20.90
CA TYR A 169 -26.24 -0.17 -21.45
C TYR A 169 -26.36 1.16 -22.22
N TYR A 170 -27.42 1.35 -23.03
CA TYR A 170 -27.61 2.58 -23.81
C TYR A 170 -28.32 3.74 -23.07
N SER A 171 -28.80 3.52 -21.85
CA SER A 171 -29.42 4.60 -21.06
C SER A 171 -28.37 5.67 -20.71
N LYS A 172 -28.65 6.95 -20.99
CA LYS A 172 -27.77 8.14 -20.91
C LYS A 172 -26.55 7.99 -19.98
N ARG A 173 -25.37 7.79 -20.58
CA ARG A 173 -24.06 7.65 -19.90
C ARG A 173 -23.00 8.63 -20.40
N ASP A 174 -23.45 9.79 -20.88
CA ASP A 174 -22.60 10.70 -21.65
C ASP A 174 -21.33 11.10 -20.87
N ARG A 175 -21.34 11.10 -19.53
CA ARG A 175 -20.16 11.46 -18.73
C ARG A 175 -19.25 10.29 -18.40
N ILE A 176 -19.78 9.11 -18.03
CA ILE A 176 -18.91 7.94 -17.80
C ILE A 176 -18.23 7.55 -19.10
N GLU A 177 -19.00 7.40 -20.19
CA GLU A 177 -18.47 7.03 -21.50
C GLU A 177 -17.53 8.11 -22.03
N GLY A 178 -17.91 9.39 -21.94
CA GLY A 178 -17.04 10.50 -22.32
C GLY A 178 -15.75 10.58 -21.49
N GLY A 179 -15.82 10.19 -20.21
CA GLY A 179 -14.65 10.11 -19.32
C GLY A 179 -13.70 8.97 -19.70
N ILE A 180 -14.24 7.76 -19.93
CA ILE A 180 -13.45 6.61 -20.42
C ILE A 180 -12.84 6.95 -21.80
N GLN A 181 -13.60 7.59 -22.68
CA GLN A 181 -13.11 8.01 -23.99
C GLN A 181 -11.93 8.96 -23.86
N LYS A 182 -12.00 9.96 -22.96
CA LYS A 182 -10.86 10.85 -22.68
C LYS A 182 -9.62 10.11 -22.20
N LEU A 183 -9.78 9.09 -21.34
CA LEU A 183 -8.67 8.25 -20.89
C LEU A 183 -8.06 7.48 -22.07
N LEU A 184 -8.90 6.95 -22.96
CA LEU A 184 -8.47 6.18 -24.13
C LEU A 184 -7.86 7.05 -25.25
N ASP A 185 -8.26 8.33 -25.35
CA ASP A 185 -7.78 9.30 -26.34
C ASP A 185 -6.37 9.84 -26.03
N GLY A 186 -5.77 9.45 -24.90
CA GLY A 186 -4.38 9.80 -24.58
C GLY A 186 -3.41 9.35 -25.68
N THR A 187 -2.36 10.13 -25.92
CA THR A 187 -1.42 9.96 -27.06
C THR A 187 -0.81 8.57 -27.15
N ASP A 188 -0.60 7.90 -26.01
CA ASP A 188 0.01 6.57 -25.90
C ASP A 188 -0.78 5.67 -24.93
N CYS A 189 -2.08 5.51 -25.15
CA CYS A 189 -2.90 4.66 -24.31
C CYS A 189 -2.54 3.16 -24.48
N THR A 190 -2.24 2.51 -23.35
CA THR A 190 -2.09 1.05 -23.24
C THR A 190 -3.26 0.48 -22.45
N LEU A 191 -3.91 -0.54 -23.00
CA LEU A 191 -5.02 -1.27 -22.41
C LEU A 191 -4.56 -2.65 -21.93
N LEU A 192 -4.75 -2.94 -20.65
CA LEU A 192 -4.56 -4.25 -20.05
C LEU A 192 -5.92 -4.93 -19.82
N ASN A 193 -6.29 -5.86 -20.69
CA ASN A 193 -7.50 -6.67 -20.54
C ASN A 193 -7.26 -7.87 -19.61
N VAL A 194 -7.99 -7.98 -18.50
CA VAL A 194 -7.84 -9.05 -17.50
C VAL A 194 -9.14 -9.83 -17.39
N GLY A 195 -9.11 -11.08 -17.89
CA GLY A 195 -10.23 -12.03 -17.78
C GLY A 195 -11.54 -11.60 -18.45
N SER A 196 -11.52 -10.60 -19.35
CA SER A 196 -12.62 -10.30 -20.27
C SER A 196 -12.34 -10.86 -21.66
N SER A 197 -13.41 -11.22 -22.38
CA SER A 197 -13.34 -11.51 -23.82
C SER A 197 -13.29 -10.25 -24.69
N LEU A 198 -13.41 -9.06 -24.07
CA LEU A 198 -13.70 -7.78 -24.74
C LEU A 198 -14.96 -7.84 -25.62
N GLY A 199 -15.82 -8.85 -25.40
CA GLY A 199 -17.05 -9.02 -26.16
C GLY A 199 -18.16 -8.03 -25.78
N SER A 200 -17.97 -7.20 -24.75
CA SER A 200 -18.99 -6.22 -24.36
C SER A 200 -19.14 -5.17 -25.45
N PHE A 201 -20.39 -4.96 -25.88
CA PHE A 201 -20.69 -4.07 -26.99
C PHE A 201 -20.26 -2.62 -26.72
N GLU A 202 -20.53 -2.13 -25.50
CA GLU A 202 -20.19 -0.77 -25.07
C GLU A 202 -18.67 -0.52 -25.08
N LEU A 203 -17.87 -1.49 -24.64
CA LEU A 203 -16.42 -1.37 -24.67
C LEU A 203 -15.89 -1.37 -26.10
N ASN A 204 -16.41 -2.26 -26.96
CA ASN A 204 -16.02 -2.27 -28.38
C ASN A 204 -16.30 -0.93 -29.08
N ALA A 205 -17.38 -0.25 -28.72
CA ALA A 205 -17.67 1.08 -29.24
C ALA A 205 -16.62 2.12 -28.78
N MET A 206 -16.26 2.12 -27.49
CA MET A 206 -15.22 3.02 -26.94
C MET A 206 -13.83 2.72 -27.50
N LEU A 207 -13.49 1.45 -27.70
CA LEU A 207 -12.21 1.02 -28.25
C LEU A 207 -12.05 1.32 -29.75
N ALA A 208 -13.14 1.64 -30.46
CA ALA A 208 -13.10 2.00 -31.88
C ALA A 208 -12.64 3.43 -32.14
N ALA A 209 -12.67 4.30 -31.12
CA ALA A 209 -12.40 5.72 -31.25
C ALA A 209 -10.89 6.10 -31.22
N PRO A 210 -10.03 5.50 -30.39
CA PRO A 210 -8.60 5.83 -30.36
C PRO A 210 -7.89 5.50 -31.68
N THR A 211 -7.03 6.39 -32.15
CA THR A 211 -6.22 6.16 -33.37
C THR A 211 -5.01 5.25 -33.14
N ARG A 212 -4.53 5.17 -31.89
CA ARG A 212 -3.41 4.33 -31.47
C ARG A 212 -3.73 3.74 -30.10
N LEU A 213 -3.72 2.42 -30.01
CA LEU A 213 -4.04 1.70 -28.78
C LEU A 213 -3.27 0.39 -28.76
N ALA A 214 -2.44 0.18 -27.73
CA ALA A 214 -1.82 -1.11 -27.48
C ALA A 214 -2.71 -1.93 -26.54
N ILE A 215 -3.09 -3.15 -26.92
CA ILE A 215 -3.95 -4.02 -26.11
C ILE A 215 -3.18 -5.28 -25.69
N PHE A 216 -3.02 -5.46 -24.38
CA PHE A 216 -2.47 -6.67 -23.76
C PHE A 216 -3.60 -7.45 -23.13
N THR A 217 -3.69 -8.76 -23.37
CA THR A 217 -4.79 -9.60 -22.86
C THR A 217 -4.28 -10.72 -21.97
N LEU A 218 -4.78 -10.77 -20.75
CA LEU A 218 -4.61 -11.82 -19.77
C LEU A 218 -5.93 -12.60 -19.65
N SER A 219 -6.20 -13.49 -20.60
CA SER A 219 -7.40 -14.32 -20.59
C SER A 219 -7.07 -15.78 -20.94
N ARG A 220 -7.82 -16.73 -20.35
CA ARG A 220 -7.63 -18.17 -20.63
C ARG A 220 -7.96 -18.56 -22.08
N GLY A 221 -8.79 -17.79 -22.78
CA GLY A 221 -9.33 -18.13 -24.11
C GLY A 221 -8.66 -17.43 -25.30
N GLY A 222 -7.69 -16.55 -25.08
CA GLY A 222 -7.24 -15.61 -26.11
C GLY A 222 -8.34 -14.60 -26.50
N LEU A 223 -8.05 -13.68 -27.43
CA LEU A 223 -9.06 -12.79 -28.00
C LEU A 223 -9.96 -13.57 -28.96
N VAL A 224 -11.27 -13.58 -28.71
CA VAL A 224 -12.25 -14.18 -29.61
C VAL A 224 -12.41 -13.24 -30.79
N LYS A 225 -11.85 -13.60 -31.95
CA LYS A 225 -12.02 -12.82 -33.19
C LYS A 225 -13.50 -12.79 -33.58
N GLY A 226 -14.16 -11.66 -33.34
CA GLY A 226 -15.52 -11.42 -33.78
C GLY A 226 -15.58 -11.16 -35.31
N PRO A 227 -16.73 -11.36 -35.95
CA PRO A 227 -16.90 -11.09 -37.39
C PRO A 227 -16.80 -9.60 -37.79
N ASN A 228 -16.78 -8.68 -36.82
CA ASN A 228 -16.68 -7.23 -37.01
C ASN A 228 -15.52 -6.60 -36.20
N ASP A 229 -14.49 -7.38 -35.87
CA ASP A 229 -13.43 -6.98 -34.94
C ASP A 229 -12.57 -5.82 -35.51
N PRO A 230 -12.63 -4.61 -34.92
CA PRO A 230 -11.87 -3.45 -35.39
C PRO A 230 -10.38 -3.50 -34.99
N THR A 231 -9.92 -4.57 -34.31
CA THR A 231 -8.52 -4.77 -33.95
C THR A 231 -7.64 -5.05 -35.17
N LYS A 232 -7.41 -4.01 -35.98
CA LYS A 232 -6.32 -3.94 -36.94
C LYS A 232 -5.01 -4.18 -36.17
N GLU A 233 -4.31 -5.23 -36.56
CA GLU A 233 -3.05 -5.72 -36.00
C GLU A 233 -3.09 -6.22 -34.54
N VAL A 234 -3.89 -7.26 -34.28
CA VAL A 234 -3.48 -8.26 -33.27
C VAL A 234 -2.31 -9.06 -33.83
N LEU A 235 -1.14 -8.45 -33.66
CA LEU A 235 0.16 -8.96 -34.00
C LEU A 235 0.39 -10.21 -33.10
N ALA A 236 0.34 -11.42 -33.66
CA ALA A 236 0.62 -12.71 -32.98
C ALA A 236 1.96 -13.30 -33.44
N GLU A 237 2.85 -13.73 -32.52
CA GLU A 237 4.08 -14.53 -32.74
C GLU A 237 4.85 -14.77 -31.42
N ARG A 238 5.60 -15.88 -31.36
CA ARG A 238 6.24 -16.50 -30.17
C ARG A 238 7.47 -15.74 -29.64
N PRO A 239 7.85 -15.94 -28.36
CA PRO A 239 8.88 -15.15 -27.69
C PRO A 239 10.31 -15.52 -28.13
N GLY A 240 11.07 -14.52 -28.57
CA GLY A 240 12.51 -14.44 -28.37
C GLY A 240 12.82 -13.65 -27.09
N LYS A 241 14.00 -13.87 -26.50
CA LYS A 241 14.46 -13.18 -25.27
C LYS A 241 14.39 -11.65 -25.44
N ALA A 242 13.44 -11.00 -24.79
CA ALA A 242 13.28 -9.54 -24.82
C ALA A 242 14.35 -8.84 -23.95
N THR A 243 14.91 -7.73 -24.44
CA THR A 243 16.04 -7.03 -23.80
C THR A 243 15.74 -5.59 -23.35
N SER A 244 14.66 -4.95 -23.85
CA SER A 244 14.19 -3.58 -23.48
C SER A 244 12.66 -3.50 -23.21
N PHE A 245 12.14 -2.39 -22.67
CA PHE A 245 10.68 -2.16 -22.51
C PHE A 245 9.96 -2.11 -23.85
N GLU A 246 10.58 -1.52 -24.87
CA GLU A 246 10.06 -1.52 -26.24
C GLU A 246 10.08 -2.94 -26.86
N ASP A 247 11.06 -3.78 -26.53
CA ASP A 247 11.05 -5.21 -26.85
C ASP A 247 9.95 -5.95 -26.09
N LEU A 248 9.64 -5.54 -24.87
CA LEU A 248 8.60 -6.14 -24.04
C LEU A 248 7.19 -5.81 -24.58
N MET A 249 7.00 -4.53 -24.94
CA MET A 249 5.77 -4.00 -25.55
C MET A 249 5.58 -4.47 -27.00
N SER A 250 6.66 -4.76 -27.73
CA SER A 250 6.62 -5.37 -29.07
C SER A 250 6.65 -6.91 -29.07
N SER A 251 7.09 -7.54 -27.98
CA SER A 251 6.98 -8.98 -27.76
C SER A 251 5.54 -9.34 -27.40
N LYS A 252 4.96 -10.23 -28.21
CA LYS A 252 3.53 -10.53 -28.17
C LYS A 252 3.26 -11.59 -27.10
N TRP A 253 2.72 -11.18 -25.97
CA TRP A 253 2.29 -12.11 -24.92
C TRP A 253 0.91 -12.70 -25.26
N SER A 254 0.88 -13.84 -25.95
CA SER A 254 -0.28 -14.74 -25.92
C SER A 254 0.09 -15.99 -25.13
N VAL A 255 0.00 -15.94 -23.80
CA VAL A 255 0.15 -17.14 -22.98
C VAL A 255 -1.21 -17.83 -22.93
N SER A 256 -1.42 -18.85 -23.77
CA SER A 256 -2.56 -19.75 -23.58
C SER A 256 -2.32 -20.52 -22.30
N ALA A 257 -3.06 -20.19 -21.24
CA ALA A 257 -3.04 -20.93 -19.97
C ALA A 257 -3.66 -22.32 -20.18
N SER A 258 -2.90 -23.23 -20.78
CA SER A 258 -3.32 -24.62 -20.94
C SER A 258 -2.97 -25.41 -19.69
N ARG A 259 -4.03 -25.91 -19.04
CA ARG A 259 -4.11 -26.99 -18.05
C ARG A 259 -3.81 -26.67 -16.57
N ARG A 260 -4.85 -26.96 -15.79
CA ARG A 260 -5.02 -26.99 -14.31
C ARG A 260 -5.47 -25.67 -13.68
N GLY A 261 -6.47 -25.78 -12.79
CA GLY A 261 -7.31 -24.70 -12.27
C GLY A 261 -6.57 -23.63 -11.48
N TYR A 262 -7.29 -22.54 -11.17
CA TYR A 262 -6.90 -21.35 -10.39
C TYR A 262 -5.64 -20.57 -10.84
N GLN A 263 -4.55 -21.23 -11.20
CA GLN A 263 -3.21 -20.64 -11.36
C GLN A 263 -3.00 -19.76 -12.59
N GLY A 264 -3.90 -19.79 -13.58
CA GLY A 264 -3.70 -19.11 -14.88
C GLY A 264 -3.52 -17.60 -14.80
N HIS A 265 -4.45 -16.85 -14.19
CA HIS A 265 -4.36 -15.38 -14.16
C HIS A 265 -3.34 -14.90 -13.13
N ASP A 266 -3.25 -15.57 -11.97
CA ASP A 266 -2.30 -15.22 -10.92
C ASP A 266 -0.84 -15.40 -11.34
N LEU A 267 -0.51 -16.50 -12.03
CA LEU A 267 0.84 -16.71 -12.57
C LEU A 267 1.21 -15.66 -13.62
N ILE A 268 0.25 -15.27 -14.46
CA ILE A 268 0.47 -14.26 -15.49
C ILE A 268 0.68 -12.88 -14.87
N LEU A 269 -0.12 -12.50 -13.87
CA LEU A 269 0.01 -11.21 -13.20
C LEU A 269 1.27 -11.12 -12.32
N ARG A 270 1.69 -12.22 -11.70
CA ARG A 270 3.00 -12.32 -11.05
C ARG A 270 4.13 -12.07 -12.05
N GLY A 271 4.09 -12.80 -13.18
CA GLY A 271 5.06 -12.61 -14.26
C GLY A 271 5.06 -11.18 -14.80
N PHE A 272 3.90 -10.54 -14.93
CA PHE A 272 3.78 -9.15 -15.34
C PHE A 272 4.40 -8.18 -14.32
N ALA A 273 4.13 -8.36 -13.02
CA ALA A 273 4.72 -7.54 -11.97
C ALA A 273 6.25 -7.70 -11.89
N ASP A 274 6.74 -8.94 -12.00
CA ASP A 274 8.18 -9.22 -12.04
C ASP A 274 8.86 -8.53 -13.22
N VAL A 275 8.19 -8.53 -14.37
CA VAL A 275 8.65 -7.87 -15.58
C VAL A 275 8.65 -6.35 -15.42
N LEU A 276 7.59 -5.75 -14.86
CA LEU A 276 7.55 -4.32 -14.56
C LEU A 276 8.71 -3.90 -13.66
N ARG A 277 8.99 -4.70 -12.63
CA ARG A 277 10.14 -4.50 -11.75
C ARG A 277 11.46 -4.55 -12.51
N GLN A 278 11.69 -5.59 -13.32
CA GLN A 278 12.91 -5.72 -14.12
C GLN A 278 13.12 -4.57 -15.10
N VAL A 279 12.03 -4.06 -15.70
CA VAL A 279 12.09 -2.90 -16.61
C VAL A 279 12.46 -1.64 -15.83
N ALA A 280 11.75 -1.35 -14.75
CA ALA A 280 12.02 -0.13 -13.97
C ALA A 280 13.44 -0.12 -13.40
N ASP A 281 13.94 -1.26 -12.92
CA ASP A 281 15.31 -1.40 -12.43
C ASP A 281 16.35 -1.08 -13.52
N LYS A 282 16.07 -1.47 -14.77
CA LYS A 282 16.97 -1.23 -15.92
C LYS A 282 16.90 0.20 -16.44
N GLU A 283 15.70 0.75 -16.65
CA GLU A 283 15.52 2.04 -17.32
C GLU A 283 15.75 3.23 -16.40
N SER A 284 15.44 3.08 -15.11
CA SER A 284 15.59 4.17 -14.16
C SER A 284 17.00 4.30 -13.59
N ASN A 285 17.95 3.41 -13.93
CA ASN A 285 19.23 3.26 -13.19
C ASN A 285 19.01 3.18 -11.66
N GLY A 286 17.88 2.63 -11.21
CA GLY A 286 17.47 2.55 -9.81
C GLY A 286 16.84 3.83 -9.22
N VAL A 287 16.53 4.85 -10.03
CA VAL A 287 15.86 6.09 -9.57
C VAL A 287 14.38 5.86 -9.27
N VAL A 288 13.73 4.91 -9.95
CA VAL A 288 12.32 4.54 -9.73
C VAL A 288 12.27 3.10 -9.28
N GLN A 289 12.05 2.87 -7.98
CA GLN A 289 11.84 1.53 -7.46
C GLN A 289 10.38 1.12 -7.66
N VAL A 290 10.15 -0.01 -8.33
CA VAL A 290 8.82 -0.64 -8.37
C VAL A 290 8.59 -1.34 -7.04
N PRO A 291 7.51 -0.98 -6.31
CA PRO A 291 7.18 -1.62 -5.04
C PRO A 291 6.96 -3.13 -5.22
N SER A 292 7.35 -3.89 -4.21
CA SER A 292 7.29 -5.35 -4.29
C SER A 292 5.86 -5.88 -4.14
N ILE A 293 5.50 -6.85 -4.97
CA ILE A 293 4.26 -7.64 -4.82
C ILE A 293 4.40 -8.82 -3.86
N SER A 294 5.56 -9.05 -3.25
CA SER A 294 5.81 -10.24 -2.40
C SER A 294 4.79 -10.38 -1.27
N ARG A 295 4.34 -9.26 -0.67
CA ARG A 295 3.24 -9.27 0.30
C ARG A 295 1.99 -9.98 -0.25
N HIS A 296 1.54 -9.57 -1.42
CA HIS A 296 0.30 -10.08 -2.03
C HIS A 296 0.40 -11.56 -2.34
N VAL A 297 1.55 -11.95 -2.87
CA VAL A 297 1.92 -13.34 -3.14
C VAL A 297 1.83 -14.19 -1.88
N LEU A 298 2.48 -13.75 -0.79
CA LEU A 298 2.51 -14.46 0.48
C LEU A 298 1.10 -14.69 1.03
N VAL A 299 0.27 -13.65 1.00
CA VAL A 299 -1.10 -13.72 1.50
C VAL A 299 -1.91 -14.74 0.74
N SER A 300 -1.89 -14.67 -0.59
CA SER A 300 -2.63 -15.59 -1.44
C SER A 300 -2.18 -17.03 -1.29
N GLU A 301 -0.90 -17.26 -0.99
CA GLU A 301 -0.34 -18.61 -0.80
C GLU A 301 -0.68 -19.18 0.57
N LEU A 302 -0.64 -18.36 1.62
CA LEU A 302 -0.85 -18.82 2.99
C LEU A 302 -2.31 -18.87 3.39
N LEU A 303 -3.16 -18.04 2.79
CA LEU A 303 -4.58 -17.92 3.08
C LEU A 303 -5.40 -18.29 1.83
N PRO A 304 -5.21 -19.50 1.26
CA PRO A 304 -5.94 -19.89 0.06
C PRO A 304 -7.43 -20.00 0.37
N TRP A 305 -8.25 -19.66 -0.61
CA TRP A 305 -9.68 -19.84 -0.52
C TRP A 305 -10.04 -21.33 -0.41
N GLN A 306 -10.62 -21.74 0.71
CA GLN A 306 -11.24 -23.05 0.85
C GLN A 306 -12.64 -23.00 0.22
N ARG A 307 -12.93 -23.96 -0.65
CA ARG A 307 -14.07 -23.95 -1.60
C ARG A 307 -15.45 -24.12 -0.97
N ASP A 308 -15.55 -24.44 0.32
CA ASP A 308 -16.81 -24.81 0.94
C ASP A 308 -17.59 -23.56 1.39
N LEU A 309 -18.28 -22.95 0.41
CA LEU A 309 -19.18 -21.78 0.49
C LEU A 309 -20.27 -21.78 1.59
N HIS A 310 -20.34 -22.82 2.43
CA HIS A 310 -21.43 -23.06 3.37
C HIS A 310 -21.15 -22.63 4.82
N LEU A 311 -19.91 -22.26 5.20
CA LEU A 311 -19.58 -21.79 6.56
C LEU A 311 -19.14 -20.30 6.59
N ARG A 312 -19.90 -19.46 5.87
CA ARG A 312 -19.54 -18.08 5.50
C ARG A 312 -19.01 -17.17 6.63
N THR A 313 -19.61 -17.19 7.83
CA THR A 313 -19.23 -16.24 8.88
C THR A 313 -18.00 -16.68 9.67
N ILE A 314 -17.90 -17.97 10.02
CA ILE A 314 -16.78 -18.52 10.78
C ILE A 314 -15.51 -18.48 9.92
N GLU A 315 -15.63 -18.81 8.63
CA GLU A 315 -14.51 -18.74 7.68
C GLU A 315 -14.01 -17.31 7.46
N HIS A 316 -14.91 -16.33 7.42
CA HIS A 316 -14.53 -14.92 7.27
C HIS A 316 -13.78 -14.39 8.50
N ALA A 317 -14.26 -14.73 9.70
CA ALA A 317 -13.59 -14.35 10.94
C ALA A 317 -12.18 -14.94 11.00
N GLU A 318 -12.02 -16.24 10.74
CA GLU A 318 -10.71 -16.90 10.75
C GLU A 318 -9.78 -16.39 9.65
N TYR A 319 -10.30 -16.09 8.45
CA TYR A 319 -9.52 -15.41 7.42
C TYR A 319 -9.02 -14.04 7.90
N SER A 320 -9.91 -13.21 8.45
CA SER A 320 -9.56 -11.86 8.93
C SER A 320 -8.53 -11.92 10.06
N ARG A 321 -8.68 -12.89 10.97
CA ARG A 321 -7.73 -13.19 12.04
C ARG A 321 -6.35 -13.53 11.50
N ALA A 322 -6.28 -14.51 10.61
CA ALA A 322 -5.04 -14.98 10.02
C ALA A 322 -4.36 -13.88 9.18
N ARG A 323 -5.15 -13.09 8.45
CA ARG A 323 -4.71 -11.91 7.70
C ARG A 323 -4.11 -10.86 8.63
N ALA A 324 -4.76 -10.54 9.75
CA ALA A 324 -4.25 -9.59 10.74
C ALA A 324 -2.91 -10.03 11.34
N ILE A 325 -2.79 -11.31 11.73
CA ILE A 325 -1.53 -11.90 12.23
C ILE A 325 -0.41 -11.75 11.21
N LEU A 326 -0.69 -12.06 9.93
CA LEU A 326 0.29 -11.98 8.86
C LEU A 326 0.72 -10.52 8.57
N GLU A 327 -0.23 -9.59 8.56
CA GLU A 327 0.08 -8.15 8.41
C GLU A 327 0.93 -7.63 9.57
N VAL A 328 0.65 -8.04 10.80
CA VAL A 328 1.50 -7.69 11.95
C VAL A 328 2.91 -8.21 11.76
N ALA A 329 3.08 -9.46 11.35
CA ALA A 329 4.41 -10.03 11.14
C ALA A 329 5.18 -9.32 10.02
N MET A 330 4.51 -8.99 8.90
CA MET A 330 5.13 -8.18 7.85
C MET A 330 5.51 -6.78 8.35
N CYS A 331 4.67 -6.16 9.19
CA CYS A 331 4.97 -4.88 9.81
C CYS A 331 6.15 -4.99 10.79
N ALA A 332 6.23 -6.07 11.58
CA ALA A 332 7.34 -6.38 12.46
C ALA A 332 8.65 -6.49 11.68
N VAL A 333 8.65 -7.21 10.56
CA VAL A 333 9.83 -7.38 9.69
C VAL A 333 10.23 -6.06 9.04
N LYS A 334 9.28 -5.31 8.44
CA LYS A 334 9.55 -3.97 7.89
C LYS A 334 10.08 -3.00 8.96
N GLY A 335 9.57 -3.11 10.18
CA GLY A 335 10.01 -2.35 11.35
C GLY A 335 11.26 -2.90 12.05
N ARG A 336 11.86 -3.98 11.53
CA ARG A 336 13.00 -4.69 12.14
C ARG A 336 12.82 -4.99 13.63
N GLY A 337 11.63 -5.48 13.97
CA GLY A 337 11.26 -5.80 15.33
C GLY A 337 10.92 -4.59 16.20
N LEU A 338 10.73 -3.39 15.63
CA LEU A 338 10.32 -2.20 16.36
C LEU A 338 9.25 -1.41 15.60
N VAL A 339 8.02 -1.42 16.13
CA VAL A 339 6.85 -0.83 15.46
C VAL A 339 6.06 0.05 16.43
N SER A 340 5.59 1.22 16.00
CA SER A 340 4.66 2.02 16.81
C SER A 340 3.24 1.50 16.71
N ILE A 341 2.46 1.64 17.79
CA ILE A 341 1.03 1.33 17.79
C ILE A 341 0.28 2.14 16.72
N GLU A 342 0.66 3.40 16.51
CA GLU A 342 0.08 4.27 15.47
C GLU A 342 0.21 3.63 14.08
N SER A 343 1.37 3.03 13.76
CA SER A 343 1.61 2.39 12.46
C SER A 343 0.75 1.13 12.28
N LEU A 344 0.57 0.35 13.34
CA LEU A 344 -0.29 -0.83 13.32
C LEU A 344 -1.77 -0.44 13.20
N VAL A 345 -2.21 0.60 13.92
CA VAL A 345 -3.61 1.04 13.99
C VAL A 345 -4.07 1.74 12.73
N ARG A 346 -3.22 2.56 12.11
CA ARG A 346 -3.58 3.23 10.84
C ARG A 346 -3.44 2.33 9.62
N GLY A 347 -2.76 1.20 9.77
CA GLY A 347 -2.47 0.27 8.69
C GLY A 347 -3.47 -0.87 8.57
N ARG A 348 -3.09 -1.86 7.77
CA ARG A 348 -3.89 -3.06 7.50
C ARG A 348 -4.01 -3.99 8.70
N CYS A 349 -3.07 -3.91 9.65
CA CYS A 349 -3.07 -4.74 10.84
C CYS A 349 -4.37 -4.56 11.65
N ALA A 350 -4.69 -3.31 12.03
CA ALA A 350 -5.94 -3.03 12.75
C ALA A 350 -7.18 -3.18 11.89
N PHE A 351 -7.14 -2.80 10.61
CA PHE A 351 -8.28 -2.98 9.72
C PHE A 351 -8.79 -4.43 9.65
N TYR A 352 -7.88 -5.42 9.52
CA TYR A 352 -8.29 -6.83 9.53
C TYR A 352 -8.61 -7.33 10.94
N PHE A 353 -7.97 -6.81 11.98
CA PHE A 353 -8.35 -7.12 13.36
C PHE A 353 -9.77 -6.65 13.68
N ASP A 354 -10.16 -5.44 13.26
CA ASP A 354 -11.48 -4.89 13.51
C ASP A 354 -12.56 -5.71 12.78
N GLN A 355 -12.27 -6.21 11.58
CA GLN A 355 -13.15 -7.14 10.87
C GLN A 355 -13.27 -8.49 11.58
N TYR A 356 -12.14 -9.04 12.03
CA TYR A 356 -12.13 -10.24 12.85
C TYR A 356 -13.00 -10.03 14.10
N ALA A 357 -12.74 -8.94 14.85
CA ALA A 357 -13.50 -8.61 16.03
C ALA A 357 -15.01 -8.47 15.74
N ALA A 358 -15.39 -7.77 14.67
CA ALA A 358 -16.78 -7.57 14.28
C ALA A 358 -17.51 -8.87 13.87
N THR A 359 -16.78 -9.86 13.36
CA THR A 359 -17.37 -11.11 12.84
C THR A 359 -17.22 -12.31 13.78
N SER A 360 -16.33 -12.23 14.77
CA SER A 360 -16.12 -13.28 15.77
C SER A 360 -17.11 -13.19 16.94
N PRO A 361 -17.68 -14.33 17.38
CA PRO A 361 -18.41 -14.41 18.65
C PRO A 361 -17.52 -14.01 19.82
N ASP A 362 -18.07 -13.27 20.79
CA ASP A 362 -17.29 -12.71 21.92
C ASP A 362 -16.49 -13.78 22.70
N GLN A 363 -17.01 -15.00 22.82
CA GLN A 363 -16.34 -16.11 23.53
C GLN A 363 -15.07 -16.65 22.84
N HIS A 364 -14.85 -16.34 21.56
CA HIS A 364 -13.71 -16.81 20.77
C HIS A 364 -12.81 -15.66 20.29
N ARG A 365 -13.13 -14.41 20.63
CA ARG A 365 -12.40 -13.24 20.17
C ARG A 365 -11.07 -13.11 20.91
N GLU A 366 -9.97 -13.19 20.17
CA GLU A 366 -8.64 -12.84 20.68
C GLU A 366 -8.49 -11.34 20.86
N SER A 367 -7.72 -10.92 21.87
CA SER A 367 -7.39 -9.51 22.06
C SER A 367 -6.38 -9.03 21.00
N TRP A 368 -6.31 -7.72 20.81
CA TRP A 368 -5.34 -7.09 19.92
C TRP A 368 -3.89 -7.46 20.27
N GLU A 369 -3.55 -7.50 21.56
CA GLU A 369 -2.23 -7.88 22.04
C GLU A 369 -1.89 -9.33 21.68
N ARG A 370 -2.88 -10.22 21.72
CA ARG A 370 -2.70 -11.63 21.37
C ARG A 370 -2.52 -11.84 19.87
N ILE A 371 -3.23 -11.07 19.04
CA ILE A 371 -3.01 -11.00 17.59
C ILE A 371 -1.60 -10.45 17.29
N CYS A 372 -1.18 -9.40 17.99
CA CYS A 372 0.17 -8.86 17.85
C CYS A 372 1.25 -9.89 18.22
N ALA A 373 1.08 -10.58 19.36
CA ALA A 373 2.00 -11.61 19.83
C ALA A 373 2.10 -12.80 18.86
N SER A 374 0.98 -13.19 18.27
CA SER A 374 0.92 -14.21 17.23
C SER A 374 1.69 -13.79 15.97
N GLY A 375 1.65 -12.49 15.63
CA GLY A 375 2.49 -11.88 14.58
C GLY A 375 3.94 -11.59 14.99
N GLY A 376 4.34 -11.94 16.22
CA GLY A 376 5.72 -11.79 16.69
C GLY A 376 6.03 -10.48 17.42
N LEU A 377 5.03 -9.68 17.76
CA LEU A 377 5.21 -8.40 18.46
C LEU A 377 4.62 -8.42 19.88
N LEU A 378 5.36 -7.90 20.86
CA LEU A 378 4.92 -7.70 22.23
C LEU A 378 4.93 -6.20 22.58
N PRO A 379 3.99 -5.71 23.40
CA PRO A 379 4.01 -4.32 23.85
C PRO A 379 5.25 -4.04 24.72
N ASP A 380 5.72 -2.80 24.69
CA ASP A 380 6.77 -2.32 25.60
C ASP A 380 6.19 -1.90 26.95
N ASP A 381 6.80 -2.39 28.02
CA ASP A 381 6.47 -2.01 29.39
C ASP A 381 6.88 -0.57 29.72
N VAL A 382 7.87 -0.01 28.99
CA VAL A 382 8.41 1.34 29.24
C VAL A 382 7.83 2.38 28.29
N ALA A 383 7.62 2.01 27.02
CA ALA A 383 7.04 2.87 25.98
C ALA A 383 5.77 2.24 25.40
N HIS A 384 4.65 2.31 26.14
CA HIS A 384 3.36 1.68 25.80
C HIS A 384 2.80 1.95 24.39
N GLU A 385 3.33 2.93 23.68
CA GLU A 385 3.00 3.24 22.28
C GLU A 385 3.83 2.45 21.26
N THR A 386 4.69 1.55 21.73
CA THR A 386 5.67 0.82 20.93
C THR A 386 5.56 -0.68 21.18
N TYR A 387 5.75 -1.45 20.11
CA TYR A 387 5.84 -2.90 20.12
C TYR A 387 7.23 -3.34 19.68
N PHE A 388 7.73 -4.39 20.32
CA PHE A 388 9.03 -4.99 20.05
C PHE A 388 8.88 -6.43 19.58
N ALA A 389 9.84 -6.92 18.81
CA ALA A 389 9.92 -8.33 18.47
C ALA A 389 9.99 -9.18 19.74
N ASP A 390 9.16 -10.22 19.78
CA ASP A 390 9.17 -11.21 20.85
C ASP A 390 10.60 -11.82 20.97
N PRO A 391 11.21 -11.82 22.16
CA PRO A 391 12.54 -12.39 22.38
C PRO A 391 12.71 -13.80 21.81
N LEU A 392 11.65 -14.61 21.81
CA LEU A 392 11.68 -15.99 21.31
C LEU A 392 11.94 -16.08 19.81
N ILE A 393 11.61 -15.04 19.03
CA ILE A 393 11.87 -14.97 17.58
C ILE A 393 13.05 -14.06 17.25
N CYS A 394 13.81 -13.59 18.24
CA CYS A 394 14.99 -12.75 17.99
C CYS A 394 16.25 -13.61 17.77
N ARG A 395 17.24 -13.03 17.08
CA ARG A 395 18.58 -13.64 16.96
C ARG A 395 19.31 -13.58 18.30
N PRO A 396 20.05 -14.64 18.72
CA PRO A 396 20.73 -14.69 20.02
C PRO A 396 21.66 -13.50 20.27
N GLU A 397 22.38 -13.07 19.23
CA GLU A 397 23.36 -11.98 19.24
C GLU A 397 22.77 -10.61 19.65
N THR A 398 21.45 -10.46 19.59
CA THR A 398 20.75 -9.20 19.91
C THR A 398 20.21 -9.13 21.33
N VAL A 399 20.35 -10.20 22.11
CA VAL A 399 19.75 -10.30 23.46
C VAL A 399 20.71 -9.85 24.57
N GLU A 400 22.02 -9.90 24.36
CA GLU A 400 23.04 -9.65 25.40
C GLU A 400 23.53 -8.19 25.49
N SER A 401 23.03 -7.30 24.63
CA SER A 401 23.37 -5.87 24.66
C SER A 401 22.47 -5.12 25.66
N ASP A 402 23.04 -4.62 26.75
CA ASP A 402 22.40 -3.66 27.68
C ASP A 402 22.05 -2.31 27.01
N VAL A 403 22.49 -2.10 25.76
CA VAL A 403 22.08 -0.94 24.96
C VAL A 403 20.62 -1.12 24.55
N ALA A 404 19.80 -0.13 24.89
CA ALA A 404 18.34 -0.03 24.73
C ALA A 404 17.74 -0.93 23.62
N PRO A 405 16.56 -1.56 23.84
CA PRO A 405 15.94 -2.63 23.03
C PRO A 405 15.64 -2.32 21.54
N THR A 406 16.20 -1.23 21.03
CA THR A 406 15.94 -0.54 19.77
C THR A 406 16.34 -1.28 18.48
N ASN A 407 17.04 -2.42 18.52
CA ASN A 407 17.47 -3.16 17.33
C ASN A 407 17.51 -4.69 17.53
N ARG A 408 16.39 -5.30 17.92
CA ARG A 408 16.29 -6.76 17.92
C ARG A 408 16.01 -7.29 16.52
N SER A 409 17.06 -7.74 15.84
CA SER A 409 16.95 -8.45 14.57
C SER A 409 16.06 -9.68 14.75
N ILE A 410 14.98 -9.74 13.98
CA ILE A 410 14.11 -10.90 13.91
C ILE A 410 14.88 -12.05 13.25
N ASP A 411 14.78 -13.23 13.84
CA ASP A 411 15.10 -14.51 13.21
C ASP A 411 13.90 -14.94 12.37
N LEU A 412 14.03 -14.78 11.05
CA LEU A 412 12.92 -14.96 10.11
C LEU A 412 12.44 -16.41 10.05
N ASP A 413 13.30 -17.39 10.30
CA ASP A 413 12.91 -18.79 10.35
C ASP A 413 12.07 -19.08 11.60
N LYS A 414 12.44 -18.50 12.75
CA LYS A 414 11.62 -18.62 13.97
C LYS A 414 10.26 -17.94 13.81
N LEU A 415 10.22 -16.76 13.20
CA LEU A 415 8.96 -16.09 12.89
C LEU A 415 8.11 -16.89 11.89
N ALA A 416 8.71 -17.44 10.84
CA ALA A 416 8.02 -18.26 9.84
C ALA A 416 7.42 -19.55 10.44
N ASN A 417 8.15 -20.22 11.33
CA ASN A 417 7.64 -21.38 12.07
C ASN A 417 6.46 -20.99 12.96
N ARG A 418 6.58 -19.91 13.73
CA ARG A 418 5.48 -19.39 14.55
C ARG A 418 4.25 -19.05 13.71
N LEU A 419 4.43 -18.39 12.57
CA LEU A 419 3.32 -18.07 11.66
C LEU A 419 2.68 -19.35 11.12
N THR A 420 3.48 -20.34 10.75
CA THR A 420 2.97 -21.62 10.28
C THR A 420 2.08 -22.27 11.33
N GLU A 421 2.43 -22.23 12.61
CA GLU A 421 1.59 -22.75 13.70
C GLU A 421 0.31 -21.93 13.94
N ARG A 422 0.40 -20.59 13.84
CA ARG A 422 -0.71 -19.68 14.19
C ARG A 422 -1.73 -19.48 13.07
N LEU A 423 -1.33 -19.74 11.82
CA LEU A 423 -2.14 -19.60 10.61
C LEU A 423 -2.76 -20.94 10.15
N ILE A 424 -2.67 -22.01 10.95
CA ILE A 424 -3.38 -23.27 10.65
C ILE A 424 -4.87 -23.01 10.84
N LEU A 425 -5.61 -23.01 9.74
CA LEU A 425 -7.07 -22.90 9.70
C LEU A 425 -7.76 -24.26 9.87
N ASP A 426 -7.01 -25.35 9.72
CA ASP A 426 -7.49 -26.73 9.75
C ASP A 426 -6.46 -27.61 10.45
N ASP A 427 -6.83 -28.16 11.62
CA ASP A 427 -5.98 -29.03 12.45
C ASP A 427 -5.42 -30.26 11.71
N SER A 428 -5.98 -30.61 10.55
CA SER A 428 -5.49 -31.71 9.71
C SER A 428 -4.28 -31.35 8.82
N VAL A 429 -3.96 -30.06 8.66
CA VAL A 429 -2.85 -29.60 7.82
C VAL A 429 -1.56 -29.58 8.64
N VAL A 430 -0.74 -30.61 8.45
CA VAL A 430 0.61 -30.68 9.04
C VAL A 430 1.47 -29.55 8.46
N PRO A 431 2.22 -28.81 9.29
CA PRO A 431 3.25 -27.88 8.83
C PRO A 431 4.18 -28.57 7.81
N ASP A 432 4.22 -28.04 6.59
CA ASP A 432 5.17 -28.47 5.56
C ASP A 432 6.35 -27.49 5.53
N ASP A 433 7.57 -28.02 5.52
CA ASP A 433 8.83 -27.26 5.40
C ASP A 433 8.80 -26.29 4.20
N SER A 434 8.08 -26.66 3.14
CA SER A 434 7.84 -25.80 1.97
C SER A 434 7.14 -24.48 2.33
N ARG A 435 6.16 -24.51 3.26
CA ARG A 435 5.41 -23.33 3.70
C ARG A 435 6.31 -22.40 4.51
N VAL A 436 7.09 -22.95 5.44
CA VAL A 436 8.07 -22.18 6.23
C VAL A 436 9.08 -21.50 5.31
N SER A 437 9.65 -22.24 4.34
CA SER A 437 10.60 -21.70 3.37
C SER A 437 10.02 -20.54 2.54
N THR A 438 8.75 -20.67 2.12
CA THR A 438 8.02 -19.64 1.37
C THR A 438 7.83 -18.37 2.21
N ILE A 439 7.42 -18.53 3.48
CA ILE A 439 7.28 -17.41 4.43
C ILE A 439 8.62 -16.73 4.65
N THR A 440 9.66 -17.50 5.02
CA THR A 440 11.00 -16.96 5.26
C THR A 440 11.50 -16.16 4.06
N THR A 441 11.42 -16.71 2.85
CA THR A 441 11.91 -16.05 1.63
C THR A 441 11.18 -14.73 1.39
N THR A 442 9.85 -14.73 1.55
CA THR A 442 9.06 -13.51 1.35
C THR A 442 9.36 -12.46 2.41
N LEU A 443 9.48 -12.85 3.68
CA LEU A 443 9.83 -11.93 4.76
C LEU A 443 11.24 -11.35 4.55
N GLN A 444 12.20 -12.13 4.06
CA GLN A 444 13.53 -11.64 3.68
C GLN A 444 13.45 -10.57 2.59
N ASP A 445 12.61 -10.77 1.58
CA ASP A 445 12.42 -9.78 0.51
C ASP A 445 11.74 -8.50 1.02
N LEU A 446 10.78 -8.63 1.93
CA LEU A 446 10.12 -7.48 2.58
C LEU A 446 11.07 -6.70 3.50
N GLU A 447 11.94 -7.39 4.24
CA GLU A 447 12.97 -6.77 5.08
C GLU A 447 13.93 -5.90 4.24
N ARG A 448 14.22 -6.33 3.00
CA ARG A 448 15.12 -5.65 2.07
C ARG A 448 14.49 -4.47 1.33
N SER A 449 13.16 -4.37 1.26
CA SER A 449 12.42 -3.48 0.33
C SER A 449 11.69 -2.29 1.00
N SER A 450 12.13 -1.80 2.15
CA SER A 450 11.43 -0.78 2.96
C SER A 450 11.01 0.50 2.19
N GLU A 451 9.71 0.81 2.20
CA GLU A 451 9.06 1.95 1.49
C GLU A 451 9.39 3.36 2.04
N VAL A 452 10.08 3.46 3.18
CA VAL A 452 10.76 4.69 3.59
C VAL A 452 12.18 4.27 3.95
N GLU A 453 13.13 4.58 3.07
CA GLU A 453 14.49 4.05 3.10
C GLU A 453 15.31 4.65 4.25
N ILE A 454 15.03 4.25 5.48
CA ILE A 454 16.06 4.33 6.49
C ILE A 454 17.06 3.21 6.19
N HIS A 455 18.15 3.58 5.52
CA HIS A 455 19.18 2.62 5.15
C HIS A 455 19.80 2.03 6.43
N ALA A 456 19.63 0.72 6.61
CA ALA A 456 20.26 -0.06 7.68
C ALA A 456 21.77 -0.19 7.52
N ARG A 457 22.26 -0.02 6.29
CA ARG A 457 23.67 -0.17 6.01
C ARG A 457 24.38 0.93 6.77
N ASP A 458 25.46 0.57 7.47
CA ASP A 458 26.40 1.53 8.04
C ASP A 458 26.74 2.53 6.94
N ASP A 459 26.16 3.73 7.05
CA ASP A 459 26.53 4.82 6.19
C ASP A 459 28.01 5.06 6.48
N GLN A 460 28.85 4.69 5.51
CA GLN A 460 30.29 4.90 5.60
C GLN A 460 30.59 6.36 5.92
N VAL A 461 29.69 7.30 5.61
CA VAL A 461 29.83 8.70 6.02
C VAL A 461 29.67 8.86 7.54
N CYS A 462 28.61 8.34 8.16
CA CYS A 462 28.42 8.44 9.61
C CYS A 462 29.52 7.72 10.39
N ALA A 463 29.96 6.54 9.93
CA ALA A 463 31.08 5.81 10.54
C ALA A 463 32.45 6.51 10.38
N LYS A 464 32.55 7.54 9.52
CA LYS A 464 33.75 8.38 9.39
C LYS A 464 33.64 9.69 10.17
N ILE A 465 32.44 10.10 10.55
CA ILE A 465 32.18 11.28 11.37
C ILE A 465 32.24 10.92 12.86
N PHE A 466 31.67 9.77 13.22
CA PHE A 466 31.48 9.32 14.59
C PHE A 466 32.28 8.04 14.85
N SER A 467 32.83 7.93 16.06
CA SER A 467 33.65 6.82 16.51
C SER A 467 32.82 5.64 17.02
N ALA A 468 31.66 5.90 17.65
CA ALA A 468 30.77 4.87 18.20
C ALA A 468 29.27 5.20 17.96
N PRO A 469 28.82 5.48 16.72
CA PRO A 469 27.42 5.75 16.45
C PRO A 469 26.57 4.48 16.57
N THR A 470 25.34 4.63 17.06
CA THR A 470 24.30 3.59 17.00
C THR A 470 23.35 3.88 15.84
N THR A 471 23.36 3.05 14.80
CA THR A 471 22.48 3.21 13.63
C THR A 471 21.02 2.95 14.00
N LEU A 472 20.15 3.92 13.73
CA LEU A 472 18.70 3.84 13.94
C LEU A 472 18.07 3.37 12.64
N GLY A 473 17.89 2.06 12.50
CA GLY A 473 17.56 1.45 11.21
C GLY A 473 16.14 1.69 10.69
N THR A 474 15.25 2.28 11.48
CA THR A 474 13.83 2.50 11.13
C THR A 474 13.32 3.83 11.65
N ILE A 475 12.24 4.35 11.04
CA ILE A 475 11.62 5.61 11.49
C ILE A 475 11.10 5.49 12.92
N THR A 476 10.64 4.29 13.31
CA THR A 476 10.24 3.98 14.68
C THR A 476 11.43 4.06 15.64
N ALA A 477 12.58 3.48 15.28
CA ALA A 477 13.80 3.59 16.09
C ALA A 477 14.24 5.05 16.25
N LEU A 478 14.15 5.85 15.19
CA LEU A 478 14.40 7.29 15.24
C LEU A 478 13.45 8.00 16.23
N ARG A 479 12.14 7.75 16.14
CA ARG A 479 11.14 8.35 17.05
C ARG A 479 11.32 7.90 18.50
N ALA A 480 11.54 6.61 18.73
CA ALA A 480 11.75 6.03 20.05
C ALA A 480 13.02 6.59 20.70
N GLN A 481 14.12 6.66 19.95
CA GLN A 481 15.37 7.22 20.46
C GLN A 481 15.26 8.73 20.70
N THR A 482 14.51 9.45 19.86
CA THR A 482 14.20 10.86 20.10
C THR A 482 13.45 11.02 21.42
N HIS A 483 12.48 10.15 21.71
CA HIS A 483 11.74 10.17 22.98
C HIS A 483 12.65 9.88 24.18
N ILE A 484 13.55 8.89 24.07
CA ILE A 484 14.52 8.56 25.13
C ILE A 484 15.43 9.76 25.40
N LEU A 485 15.98 10.38 24.34
CA LEU A 485 16.79 11.59 24.45
C LEU A 485 16.03 12.71 25.16
N LEU A 486 14.76 12.93 24.82
CA LEU A 486 13.93 13.99 25.40
C LEU A 486 13.40 13.68 26.80
N LYS A 487 13.39 12.42 27.22
CA LYS A 487 13.10 12.02 28.61
C LYS A 487 14.30 12.26 29.53
N GLY A 488 15.52 12.16 29.01
CA GLY A 488 16.76 12.41 29.76
C GLY A 488 16.81 13.81 30.41
N GLU A 489 17.74 13.98 31.35
CA GLU A 489 18.00 15.29 31.98
C GLU A 489 18.88 16.14 31.06
N PHE A 490 18.37 17.32 30.68
CA PHE A 490 19.09 18.32 29.91
C PHE A 490 18.56 19.73 30.22
N THR A 491 19.45 20.71 30.16
CA THR A 491 19.15 22.13 30.38
C THR A 491 19.08 22.91 29.07
N GLN A 492 19.59 22.35 27.96
CA GLN A 492 19.49 22.96 26.64
C GLN A 492 19.26 21.90 25.56
N LEU A 493 18.56 22.26 24.49
CA LEU A 493 18.34 21.43 23.31
C LEU A 493 18.72 22.21 22.05
N ALA A 494 19.60 21.66 21.23
CA ALA A 494 20.00 22.24 19.96
C ALA A 494 19.47 21.40 18.79
N VAL A 495 18.70 21.99 17.89
CA VAL A 495 17.93 21.28 16.85
C VAL A 495 18.17 21.91 15.48
N ILE A 496 18.44 21.07 14.47
CA ILE A 496 18.40 21.42 13.05
C ILE A 496 17.31 20.57 12.39
N ALA A 497 16.25 21.21 11.90
CA ALA A 497 15.11 20.54 11.28
C ALA A 497 14.52 21.41 10.16
N GLU A 498 13.87 20.83 9.15
CA GLU A 498 13.31 21.60 8.03
C GLU A 498 12.31 22.67 8.50
N THR A 499 11.34 22.26 9.33
CA THR A 499 10.23 23.13 9.79
C THR A 499 10.17 23.27 11.32
N GLY A 500 10.80 22.34 12.06
CA GLY A 500 10.66 22.23 13.52
C GLY A 500 9.30 21.72 14.00
N GLU A 501 8.38 21.34 13.09
CA GLU A 501 7.01 20.91 13.42
C GLU A 501 6.94 19.85 14.51
N TRP A 502 7.85 18.88 14.47
CA TRP A 502 7.86 17.77 15.41
C TRP A 502 8.01 18.22 16.87
N LEU A 503 8.59 19.39 17.15
CA LEU A 503 8.65 19.95 18.52
C LEU A 503 7.27 20.33 19.09
N LEU A 504 6.26 20.45 18.22
CA LEU A 504 4.86 20.72 18.58
C LEU A 504 4.04 19.43 18.77
N ASP A 505 4.63 18.26 18.51
CA ASP A 505 3.94 16.98 18.68
C ASP A 505 3.52 16.82 20.16
N PRO A 506 2.23 16.53 20.42
CA PRO A 506 1.75 16.27 21.78
C PRO A 506 2.58 15.25 22.55
N ALA A 507 3.12 14.23 21.87
CA ALA A 507 3.94 13.18 22.48
C ALA A 507 5.22 13.72 23.15
N TYR A 508 5.83 14.77 22.59
CA TYR A 508 7.03 15.39 23.14
C TYR A 508 6.71 16.60 24.03
N THR A 509 5.59 17.25 23.76
CA THR A 509 5.15 18.48 24.43
C THR A 509 5.06 18.33 25.95
N GLN A 510 4.63 17.17 26.44
CA GLN A 510 4.59 16.88 27.88
C GLN A 510 5.99 16.91 28.49
N SER A 511 6.97 16.29 27.82
CA SER A 511 8.37 16.23 28.28
C SER A 511 9.05 17.60 28.31
N PHE A 512 8.64 18.52 27.42
CA PHE A 512 9.16 19.89 27.40
C PHE A 512 8.58 20.79 28.48
N SER A 513 7.30 20.64 28.82
CA SER A 513 6.61 21.58 29.72
C SER A 513 7.27 21.60 31.12
N ASP A 514 7.63 20.42 31.65
CA ASP A 514 8.33 20.28 32.93
C ASP A 514 9.79 20.75 32.89
N LYS A 515 10.42 20.75 31.71
CA LYS A 515 11.80 21.21 31.53
C LYS A 515 11.86 22.71 31.28
N LEU A 516 10.87 23.28 30.60
CA LEU A 516 10.72 24.72 30.39
C LEU A 516 10.56 25.46 31.73
N SER A 517 9.77 24.93 32.66
CA SER A 517 9.65 25.50 34.01
C SER A 517 10.96 25.44 34.81
N ARG A 518 11.87 24.54 34.44
CA ARG A 518 13.24 24.42 34.98
C ARG A 518 14.29 25.23 34.19
N GLY A 519 13.87 26.04 33.23
CA GLY A 519 14.76 26.91 32.46
C GLY A 519 15.43 26.24 31.26
N LEU A 520 14.77 25.25 30.64
CA LEU A 520 15.22 24.70 29.37
C LEU A 520 15.30 25.77 28.28
N ASP A 521 16.42 25.88 27.59
CA ASP A 521 16.56 26.66 26.35
C ASP A 521 16.56 25.76 25.11
N VAL A 522 15.84 26.17 24.07
CA VAL A 522 15.78 25.49 22.77
C VAL A 522 16.40 26.38 21.69
N TYR A 523 17.42 25.86 21.02
CA TYR A 523 18.13 26.53 19.93
C TYR A 523 17.77 25.80 18.63
N LEU A 524 17.01 26.44 17.76
CA LEU A 524 16.41 25.80 16.60
C LEU A 524 16.87 26.47 15.30
N ILE A 525 17.38 25.69 14.35
CA ILE A 525 17.69 26.12 12.98
C ILE A 525 16.65 25.49 12.04
N ILE A 526 15.89 26.34 11.32
CA ILE A 526 14.87 25.93 10.35
C ILE A 526 15.14 26.46 8.94
N ALA A 527 14.61 25.75 7.95
CA ALA A 527 14.57 26.20 6.55
C ALA A 527 13.24 26.90 6.21
N PHE A 528 12.13 26.43 6.77
CA PHE A 528 10.78 26.92 6.44
C PHE A 528 10.06 27.48 7.66
N ARG A 529 9.34 28.59 7.48
CA ARG A 529 8.68 29.34 8.57
C ARG A 529 7.30 28.83 8.96
N GLN A 530 6.80 27.77 8.32
CA GLN A 530 5.37 27.41 8.39
C GLN A 530 4.84 27.18 9.81
N HIS A 531 5.71 26.79 10.76
CA HIS A 531 5.36 26.56 12.17
C HIS A 531 6.05 27.51 13.15
N GLU A 532 6.75 28.54 12.67
CA GLU A 532 7.56 29.40 13.55
C GLU A 532 6.70 30.16 14.57
N GLU A 533 5.51 30.62 14.18
CA GLU A 533 4.56 31.27 15.10
C GLU A 533 4.08 30.32 16.19
N ALA A 534 3.71 29.08 15.82
CA ALA A 534 3.27 28.06 16.77
C ALA A 534 4.40 27.65 17.73
N LEU A 535 5.63 27.55 17.22
CA LEU A 535 6.82 27.29 18.03
C LEU A 535 7.09 28.44 19.01
N ASN A 536 7.05 29.69 18.56
CA ASN A 536 7.21 30.86 19.44
C ASN A 536 6.10 30.95 20.49
N ALA A 537 4.85 30.65 20.12
CA ALA A 537 3.74 30.61 21.07
C ALA A 537 3.94 29.53 22.14
N LYS A 538 4.51 28.38 21.78
CA LYS A 538 4.72 27.26 22.69
C LYS A 538 5.91 27.44 23.63
N PHE A 539 7.04 27.90 23.10
CA PHE A 539 8.32 27.94 23.83
C PHE A 539 8.70 29.34 24.31
N GLY A 540 8.09 30.41 23.75
CA GLY A 540 8.29 31.78 24.20
C GLY A 540 9.75 32.23 24.19
N ALA A 541 10.19 32.86 25.29
CA ALA A 541 11.55 33.37 25.44
C ALA A 541 12.64 32.28 25.48
N HIS A 542 12.26 31.03 25.69
CA HIS A 542 13.18 29.89 25.72
C HIS A 542 13.56 29.40 24.32
N LEU A 543 12.84 29.83 23.28
CA LEU A 543 13.14 29.46 21.90
C LEU A 543 13.97 30.52 21.20
N LYS A 544 15.11 30.09 20.69
CA LYS A 544 15.99 30.90 19.84
C LYS A 544 15.97 30.28 18.45
N VAL A 545 15.27 30.92 17.52
CA VAL A 545 15.16 30.44 16.14
C VAL A 545 16.16 31.13 15.23
N ARG A 546 16.82 30.34 14.38
CA ARG A 546 17.67 30.79 13.29
C ARG A 546 17.21 30.18 11.98
N ARG A 547 17.54 30.85 10.88
CA ARG A 547 17.14 30.42 9.56
C ARG A 547 18.35 30.15 8.69
N LEU A 548 18.30 29.03 8.00
CA LEU A 548 19.28 28.67 7.01
C LEU A 548 18.54 28.35 5.71
N ASP A 549 19.06 28.81 4.59
CA ASP A 549 18.44 28.52 3.30
C ASP A 549 18.35 27.01 3.07
N TRP A 550 17.25 26.55 2.47
CA TRP A 550 16.95 25.12 2.32
C TRP A 550 18.06 24.33 1.60
N TRP A 551 18.78 24.95 0.65
CA TRP A 551 19.89 24.28 -0.06
C TRP A 551 21.15 24.11 0.80
N ARG A 552 21.26 24.86 1.90
CA ARG A 552 22.29 24.71 2.94
C ARG A 552 21.82 23.82 4.10
N HIS A 553 20.52 23.54 4.17
CA HIS A 553 19.89 22.68 5.18
C HIS A 553 19.90 21.21 4.71
N ASN A 554 21.07 20.56 4.80
CA ASN A 554 21.24 19.16 4.38
C ASN A 554 21.58 18.20 5.54
N ARG A 555 21.56 18.70 6.77
CA ARG A 555 21.80 17.95 8.00
C ARG A 555 20.65 18.19 8.95
N HIS A 556 20.24 17.13 9.60
CA HIS A 556 19.26 17.15 10.67
C HIS A 556 19.94 16.62 11.92
N MET A 557 19.74 17.31 13.04
CA MET A 557 20.29 16.85 14.30
C MET A 557 19.50 17.40 15.48
N THR A 558 19.56 16.65 16.57
CA THR A 558 19.06 17.06 17.89
C THR A 558 20.16 16.74 18.90
N VAL A 559 20.59 17.72 19.68
CA VAL A 559 21.67 17.57 20.66
C VAL A 559 21.17 18.03 22.02
N ALA A 560 21.23 17.15 23.01
CA ALA A 560 20.91 17.47 24.40
C ALA A 560 22.16 17.93 25.15
N TYR A 561 22.02 18.98 25.97
CA TYR A 561 23.10 19.48 26.82
C TYR A 561 22.67 19.50 28.28
N PHE A 562 23.56 19.08 29.17
CA PHE A 562 23.41 19.25 30.61
C PHE A 562 24.53 20.14 31.13
N HIS A 563 24.18 21.34 31.61
CA HIS A 563 25.16 22.35 32.03
C HIS A 563 26.25 22.59 30.99
N ASP A 564 25.85 22.89 29.75
CA ASP A 564 26.72 23.19 28.61
C ASP A 564 27.56 22.01 28.08
N ILE A 565 27.41 20.82 28.64
CA ILE A 565 28.09 19.60 28.19
C ILE A 565 27.12 18.79 27.30
N PRO A 566 27.47 18.49 26.03
CA PRO A 566 26.62 17.69 25.16
C PRO A 566 26.60 16.24 25.63
N THR A 567 25.42 15.75 26.05
CA THR A 567 25.26 14.43 26.67
C THR A 567 24.87 13.35 25.67
N SER A 568 24.03 13.68 24.70
CA SER A 568 23.62 12.77 23.63
C SER A 568 23.08 13.53 22.43
N GLY A 569 22.95 12.83 21.31
CA GLY A 569 22.34 13.43 20.13
C GLY A 569 21.88 12.43 19.08
N ILE A 570 21.08 12.93 18.15
CA ILE A 570 20.63 12.24 16.96
C ILE A 570 21.10 13.04 15.75
N TYR A 571 21.53 12.34 14.70
CA TYR A 571 22.05 12.95 13.49
C TYR A 571 21.63 12.17 12.25
N PHE A 572 21.26 12.86 11.18
CA PHE A 572 21.23 12.31 9.82
C PHE A 572 21.49 13.38 8.76
N ALA A 573 21.92 12.94 7.59
CA ALA A 573 22.00 13.77 6.40
C ALA A 573 20.75 13.55 5.54
N ARG A 574 20.25 14.62 4.91
CA ARG A 574 19.23 14.52 3.87
C ARG A 574 19.54 15.51 2.77
N ARG A 575 19.81 15.04 1.55
CA ARG A 575 20.09 15.91 0.39
C ARG A 575 18.90 15.87 -0.56
N LEU A 576 18.48 17.01 -1.09
CA LEU A 576 17.49 17.11 -2.18
C LEU A 576 16.16 16.36 -1.90
N ARG A 577 15.72 16.31 -0.63
CA ARG A 577 14.52 15.54 -0.21
C ARG A 577 14.57 14.06 -0.59
N THR A 578 15.76 13.45 -0.69
CA THR A 578 15.85 12.00 -0.84
C THR A 578 14.95 11.33 0.20
N PRO A 579 14.17 10.32 -0.22
CA PRO A 579 13.31 9.56 0.70
C PRO A 579 14.14 8.75 1.70
N SER A 580 15.45 8.63 1.44
CA SER A 580 16.38 7.91 2.28
C SER A 580 17.20 8.80 3.22
N ILE A 581 17.36 8.32 4.46
CA ILE A 581 18.21 8.88 5.50
C ILE A 581 18.88 7.76 6.29
N THR A 582 20.04 8.02 6.90
CA THR A 582 20.66 7.11 7.88
C THR A 582 20.82 7.83 9.21
N PRO A 583 19.81 7.75 10.09
CA PRO A 583 19.90 8.32 11.42
C PRO A 583 20.82 7.50 12.29
N VAL A 584 21.64 8.20 13.04
CA VAL A 584 22.48 7.65 14.09
C VAL A 584 22.20 8.35 15.40
N TYR A 585 22.23 7.58 16.47
CA TYR A 585 22.29 8.08 17.83
C TYR A 585 23.74 8.07 18.31
N VAL A 586 24.13 9.13 19.00
CA VAL A 586 25.47 9.27 19.60
C VAL A 586 25.33 9.59 21.07
N ALA A 587 26.07 8.87 21.90
CA ALA A 587 26.19 9.11 23.34
C ALA A 587 27.64 9.17 23.81
N ASP A 588 28.60 8.75 22.97
CA ASP A 588 30.01 8.89 23.29
C ASP A 588 30.41 10.37 23.34
N SER A 589 31.18 10.75 24.35
CA SER A 589 31.57 12.14 24.60
C SER A 589 32.34 12.79 23.44
N VAL A 590 33.11 12.02 22.67
CA VAL A 590 33.82 12.52 21.49
C VAL A 590 32.82 12.82 20.37
N ASP A 591 31.87 11.90 20.14
CA ASP A 591 30.87 12.03 19.09
C ASP A 591 29.86 13.13 19.38
N THR A 592 29.41 13.27 20.62
CA THR A 592 28.52 14.37 21.04
C THR A 592 29.22 15.73 20.93
N THR A 593 30.52 15.79 21.19
CA THR A 593 31.34 17.00 20.97
C THR A 593 31.44 17.34 19.47
N ILE A 594 31.65 16.35 18.59
CA ILE A 594 31.65 16.55 17.13
C ILE A 594 30.30 17.08 16.66
N LEU A 595 29.20 16.49 17.16
CA LEU A 595 27.86 16.90 16.81
C LEU A 595 27.54 18.33 17.29
N SER A 596 27.92 18.66 18.52
CA SER A 596 27.82 20.01 19.08
C SER A 596 28.58 21.05 18.25
N ARG A 597 29.84 20.79 17.91
CA ARG A 597 30.64 21.67 17.04
C ARG A 597 30.00 21.86 15.67
N THR A 598 29.42 20.79 15.12
CA THR A 598 28.71 20.85 13.84
C THR A 598 27.49 21.75 13.94
N PHE A 599 26.68 21.61 15.00
CA PHE A 599 25.57 22.51 15.27
C PHE A 599 26.02 23.97 15.36
N MET A 600 27.09 24.27 16.12
CA MET A 600 27.57 25.65 16.28
C MET A 600 28.02 26.28 14.97
N ARG A 601 28.62 25.50 14.07
CA ARG A 601 28.96 26.00 12.72
C ARG A 601 27.72 26.42 11.94
N TYR A 602 26.67 25.60 11.97
CA TYR A 602 25.40 25.94 11.31
C TYR A 602 24.72 27.14 11.98
N TRP A 603 24.81 27.25 13.30
CA TRP A 603 24.27 28.38 14.06
C TRP A 603 24.93 29.71 13.66
N LEU A 604 26.26 29.74 13.64
CA LEU A 604 27.05 30.91 13.20
C LEU A 604 26.86 31.22 11.72
N GLN A 605 26.68 30.20 10.87
CA GLN A 605 26.40 30.40 9.46
C GLN A 605 25.02 31.04 9.22
N ALA A 606 24.03 30.68 10.04
CA ALA A 606 22.70 31.25 9.98
C ALA A 606 22.66 32.71 10.47
N ASP A 607 23.49 33.07 11.46
CA ASP A 607 23.71 34.45 11.89
C ASP A 607 25.08 34.62 12.60
N PRO A 608 26.08 35.23 11.95
CA PRO A 608 27.41 35.42 12.54
C PRO A 608 27.46 36.38 13.72
N SER A 609 26.43 37.21 13.92
CA SER A 609 26.45 38.31 14.89
C SER A 609 26.14 37.89 16.33
N VAL A 610 25.77 36.63 16.56
CA VAL A 610 25.21 36.19 17.84
C VAL A 610 26.00 35.05 18.47
N SER A 611 26.24 35.16 19.78
CA SER A 611 26.96 34.18 20.58
C SER A 611 26.29 32.80 20.56
N PRO A 612 27.07 31.72 20.43
CA PRO A 612 26.56 30.36 20.36
C PRO A 612 26.04 29.82 21.71
N PRO A 613 25.07 28.88 21.70
CA PRO A 613 24.65 28.11 22.88
C PRO A 613 25.79 27.36 23.57
N GLY A 614 25.86 27.42 24.90
CA GLY A 614 26.65 26.50 25.73
C GLY A 614 28.16 26.49 25.48
N VAL A 615 28.70 27.53 24.84
CA VAL A 615 30.15 27.72 24.76
C VAL A 615 30.52 28.76 25.80
N PRO A 616 31.25 28.41 26.87
CA PRO A 616 31.92 29.41 27.69
C PRO A 616 32.64 30.36 26.75
N SER A 617 32.55 31.67 26.94
CA SER A 617 33.19 32.65 26.04
C SER A 617 34.71 32.41 25.86
N SER A 618 35.33 31.60 26.73
CA SER A 618 36.72 31.11 26.65
C SER A 618 36.96 29.89 25.74
N ALA A 619 35.92 29.18 25.31
CA ALA A 619 36.01 27.95 24.53
C ALA A 619 35.73 28.14 23.03
N ILE A 620 35.36 29.36 22.60
CA ILE A 620 35.35 29.74 21.19
C ILE A 620 36.83 29.93 20.79
N PRO A 621 37.42 29.05 19.98
CA PRO A 621 38.78 29.27 19.53
C PRO A 621 38.80 30.55 18.68
N ASP A 622 39.71 31.49 18.98
CA ASP A 622 39.95 32.72 18.21
C ASP A 622 40.19 32.50 16.70
N ARG A 623 40.28 31.24 16.25
CA ARG A 623 40.61 30.81 14.88
C ARG A 623 39.42 30.29 14.06
N LEU A 624 38.17 30.55 14.45
CA LEU A 624 37.03 30.24 13.57
C LEU A 624 37.00 31.09 12.29
N SER A 625 37.73 32.21 12.25
CA SER A 625 37.95 33.04 11.06
C SER A 625 39.00 32.50 10.08
N GLU A 626 39.77 31.46 10.44
CA GLU A 626 40.87 30.92 9.61
C GLU A 626 40.52 29.62 8.87
N LEU A 627 39.32 29.06 9.07
CA LEU A 627 38.89 27.88 8.32
C LEU A 627 38.38 28.30 6.93
N PRO A 628 38.84 27.66 5.84
CA PRO A 628 38.38 27.98 4.49
C PRO A 628 36.86 27.76 4.39
N THR A 629 36.21 28.73 3.76
CA THR A 629 34.76 28.77 3.51
C THR A 629 34.30 27.70 2.53
#